data_AF-A0A5D2D7F4-F1
#
_entry.id   AF-A0A5D2D7F4-F1
#
_cell.length_a   1.000
_cell.length_b   1.000
_cell.length_c   1.000
_cell.angle_alpha   90.00
_cell.angle_beta   90.00
_cell.angle_gamma   90.00
#
_symmetry.space_group_name_H-M   'P 1'
#
loop_
_entity.id
_entity.type
_entity.pdbx_description
1 polymer ?
#
loop_
_entity_poly.entity_id
_entity_poly.type
_entity_poly.pdbx_seq_one_letter_code
_entity_poly.pdbx_strand_id
1 'polypeptide(L)' 'WGDKDPWESIELERAYGDFDTVEDFVVLPNVGHCPQNEAPHLVNPLVESFVSHHSRSPANASKTI' A
#
# COMPACT_ATOMS: atom_id res chain seq x y z
N TRP A 1 4.71 -2.19 -4.55
CA TRP A 1 5.89 -2.92 -5.02
C TRP A 1 6.19 -2.60 -6.47
N GLY A 2 7.40 -2.18 -6.82
CA GLY A 2 7.74 -1.90 -8.23
C GLY A 2 7.98 -3.18 -9.04
N ASP A 3 7.37 -3.31 -10.22
CA ASP A 3 7.55 -4.50 -11.08
C ASP A 3 8.89 -4.54 -11.83
N LYS A 4 9.73 -3.52 -11.69
CA LYS A 4 11.11 -3.44 -12.20
C LYS A 4 12.13 -3.30 -11.08
N ASP A 5 11.77 -3.63 -9.84
CA ASP A 5 12.74 -3.64 -8.74
C ASP A 5 13.90 -4.59 -9.08
N PRO A 6 15.15 -4.09 -9.18
CA PRO A 6 16.30 -4.92 -9.51
C PRO A 6 16.90 -5.64 -8.30
N TRP A 7 16.49 -5.28 -7.09
CA TRP A 7 17.05 -5.76 -5.82
C TRP A 7 16.14 -6.81 -5.17
N GLU A 8 14.84 -6.61 -5.31
CA GLU A 8 13.81 -7.38 -4.63
C GLU A 8 12.89 -8.06 -5.66
N SER A 9 12.66 -9.37 -5.49
CA SER A 9 11.94 -10.19 -6.46
C SER A 9 10.46 -10.24 -6.13
N ILE A 10 9.65 -9.68 -7.03
CA ILE A 10 8.20 -9.57 -6.86
C ILE A 10 7.49 -10.91 -6.61
N GLU A 11 8.04 -12.01 -7.13
CA GLU A 11 7.49 -13.35 -6.91
C GLU A 11 7.57 -13.75 -5.44
N LEU A 12 8.66 -13.37 -4.76
CA LEU A 12 8.85 -13.64 -3.33
C LEU A 12 8.04 -12.66 -2.48
N GLU A 13 8.02 -11.38 -2.85
CA GLU A 13 7.35 -10.37 -2.02
C GLU A 13 5.84 -10.45 -2.03
N ARG A 14 5.24 -11.08 -3.04
CA ARG A 14 3.80 -11.37 -3.01
C ARG A 14 3.39 -12.16 -1.76
N ALA A 15 4.28 -12.96 -1.18
CA ALA A 15 4.02 -13.65 0.08
C ALA A 15 3.81 -12.70 1.27
N TYR A 16 4.28 -11.44 1.21
CA TYR A 16 3.96 -10.45 2.23
C TYR A 16 2.46 -10.12 2.27
N GLY A 17 1.72 -10.34 1.17
CA GLY A 17 0.27 -10.21 1.15
C GLY A 17 -0.47 -11.24 2.01
N ASP A 18 0.21 -12.30 2.46
CA ASP A 18 -0.41 -13.38 3.24
C ASP A 18 -0.43 -13.11 4.75
N PHE A 19 0.20 -12.03 5.23
CA PHE A 19 0.17 -11.65 6.64
C PHE A 19 -1.12 -10.89 6.99
N ASP A 20 -1.79 -11.26 8.08
CA ASP A 20 -3.06 -10.65 8.54
C ASP A 20 -3.00 -9.12 8.71
N THR A 21 -1.82 -8.56 8.99
CA THR A 21 -1.62 -7.12 9.15
C THR A 21 -1.47 -6.36 7.83
N VAL A 22 -1.28 -7.07 6.70
CA VAL A 22 -1.14 -6.47 5.38
C VAL A 22 -2.52 -6.45 4.72
N GLU A 23 -3.07 -5.25 4.56
CA GLU A 23 -4.39 -5.06 3.94
C GLU A 23 -4.34 -5.20 2.41
N ASP A 24 -3.30 -4.65 1.78
CA ASP A 24 -3.16 -4.63 0.34
C ASP A 24 -1.69 -4.81 -0.08
N PHE A 25 -1.43 -5.77 -0.99
CA PHE A 25 -0.17 -5.86 -1.72
C PHE A 25 -0.36 -5.34 -3.15
N VAL A 26 0.05 -4.10 -3.39
CA VAL A 26 -0.12 -3.44 -4.69
C VAL A 26 1.15 -3.49 -5.52
N VAL A 27 1.05 -4.01 -6.75
CA VAL A 27 2.14 -3.95 -7.74
C VAL A 27 2.01 -2.71 -8.60
N LEU A 28 3.10 -1.97 -8.73
CA LEU A 28 3.21 -0.72 -9.46
C LEU A 28 3.98 -0.96 -10.76
N PRO A 29 3.39 -0.66 -11.92
CA PRO A 29 4.01 -0.93 -13.20
C PRO A 29 5.09 0.11 -13.53
N ASN A 30 6.16 -0.35 -14.17
CA ASN A 30 7.26 0.44 -14.73
C ASN A 30 8.07 1.25 -13.71
N VAL A 31 8.14 0.79 -12.46
CA VAL A 31 8.94 1.42 -11.41
C VAL A 31 9.83 0.40 -10.70
N GLY A 32 10.98 0.87 -10.24
CA GLY A 32 11.99 0.09 -9.54
C GLY A 32 11.81 0.10 -8.03
N HIS A 33 12.96 0.10 -7.33
CA HIS A 33 13.04 -0.09 -5.88
C HIS A 33 12.47 1.07 -5.05
N CYS A 34 12.49 2.29 -5.59
CA CYS A 34 12.02 3.48 -4.87
C CYS A 34 10.79 4.06 -5.59
N PRO A 35 9.65 3.35 -5.63
CA PRO A 35 8.48 3.79 -6.39
C PRO A 35 7.94 5.15 -5.91
N GLN A 36 8.13 5.51 -4.63
CA GLN A 36 7.76 6.81 -4.08
C GLN A 36 8.56 7.99 -4.67
N ASN A 37 9.79 7.73 -5.15
CA ASN A 37 10.59 8.74 -5.82
C ASN A 37 10.37 8.74 -7.33
N GLU A 38 10.18 7.56 -7.93
CA GLU A 38 10.03 7.38 -9.38
C GLU A 38 8.63 7.77 -9.89
N ALA A 39 7.58 7.36 -9.17
CA ALA A 39 6.20 7.62 -9.53
C ALA A 39 5.33 7.98 -8.31
N PRO A 40 5.58 9.14 -7.67
CA PRO A 40 4.78 9.59 -6.52
C PRO A 40 3.29 9.72 -6.85
N HIS A 41 2.94 9.98 -8.11
CA HIS A 41 1.55 10.02 -8.56
C HIS A 41 0.83 8.67 -8.50
N LEU A 42 1.56 7.55 -8.52
CA LEU A 42 1.01 6.20 -8.29
C LEU A 42 0.99 5.85 -6.80
N VAL A 43 2.01 6.27 -6.05
CA VAL A 43 2.17 5.89 -4.63
C VAL A 43 1.30 6.74 -3.70
N ASN A 44 1.30 8.07 -3.87
CA ASN A 44 0.64 8.98 -2.93
C ASN A 44 -0.85 8.70 -2.75
N PRO A 45 -1.65 8.43 -3.80
CA PRO A 45 -3.07 8.10 -3.62
C PRO A 45 -3.30 6.84 -2.78
N LEU A 46 -2.39 5.85 -2.84
CA LEU A 46 -2.48 4.63 -2.03
C LEU A 46 -2.24 4.94 -0.54
N VAL A 47 -1.22 5.76 -0.25
CA VAL A 47 -0.92 6.20 1.12
C VAL A 47 -2.05 7.05 1.69
N GLU A 48 -2.57 8.00 0.92
CA GLU A 48 -3.72 8.83 1.31
C GLU A 48 -4.97 7.98 1.59
N SER A 49 -5.25 6.99 0.74
CA SER A 49 -6.36 6.05 0.93
C SER A 49 -6.19 5.24 2.22
N PHE A 50 -5.01 4.68 2.45
CA PHE A 50 -4.70 3.92 3.66
C PHE A 50 -4.87 4.77 4.92
N VAL A 51 -4.28 5.98 4.95
CA VAL A 51 -4.42 6.90 6.09
C VAL A 51 -5.87 7.33 6.29
N SER A 52 -6.61 7.62 5.22
CA SER A 52 -8.04 7.97 5.29
C SER A 52 -8.88 6.84 5.90
N HIS A 53 -8.60 5.59 5.51
CA HIS A 53 -9.27 4.40 6.03
C HIS A 53 -9.04 4.23 7.55
N HIS A 54 -7.81 4.42 8.02
CA HIS A 54 -7.43 4.18 9.43
C HIS A 54 -7.51 5.38 10.35
N SER A 55 -7.58 6.60 9.81
CA SER A 55 -7.73 7.82 10.61
C SER A 55 -9.13 7.99 11.20
N ARG A 56 -10.13 7.23 10.71
CA ARG A 56 -11.45 7.13 11.37
C ARG A 56 -11.32 6.31 12.65
N SER A 57 -11.26 7.00 13.79
CA SER A 57 -11.37 6.35 15.10
C SER A 57 -12.67 5.53 15.19
N PRO A 58 -12.63 4.31 15.77
CA PRO A 58 -13.85 3.53 16.05
C PRO A 58 -14.83 4.26 16.99
N ALA A 59 -14.39 5.34 17.66
CA ALA A 59 -15.20 6.20 18.52
C ALA A 59 -16.36 6.94 17.81
N ASN A 60 -16.38 7.02 16.47
CA ASN A 60 -17.46 7.69 15.73
C ASN A 60 -18.55 6.74 15.18
N ALA A 61 -18.47 5.43 15.47
CA ALA A 61 -19.48 4.46 15.02
C ALA A 61 -20.68 4.32 15.98
N SER A 62 -20.68 5.00 17.13
CA SER A 62 -21.73 4.84 18.15
C SER A 62 -22.31 6.18 18.60
N LYS A 63 -23.05 6.84 17.69
CA LYS A 63 -24.11 7.80 18.03
C LYS A 63 -25.19 7.78 16.95
N THR A 64 -25.96 6.70 16.92
CA THR A 64 -27.34 6.76 16.44
C THR A 64 -28.20 6.25 17.61
N ILE A 65 -28.91 7.20 18.22
CA ILE A 65 -29.88 7.00 19.29
C ILE A 65 -31.22 6.61 18.67
#